data_AF-A0A3D0MXK4-F1
#
_entry.id   AF-A0A3D0MXK4-F1
#
_cell.length_a   1.000
_cell.length_b   1.000
_cell.length_c   1.000
_cell.angle_alpha   90.00
_cell.angle_beta   90.00
_cell.angle_gamma   90.00
#
_symmetry.space_group_name_H-M   'P 1'
#
loop_
_entity.id
_entity.type
_entity.pdbx_description
1 polymer ?
#
loop_
_entity_poly.entity_id
_entity_poly.type
_entity_poly.pdbx_seq_one_letter_code
_entity_poly.pdbx_strand_id
1 'polypeptide(L)'
;ITVYRNEYDLEMIDPDFFERPAMQEKPYRKSDFNKGSWKIEKTFSQLLPGYKDRDDSNVFENIGNFDFTLYFMKKTYDSSDAEKFFYRKFMANQRKDWLNKFGGVKLFRDTFRVRPYGEVKESAFDWLGLGARKAQSPAGAGKKDGGYRVNPDNVAGVINISRLTNVNFEDKSSREGLQENKTFQIFKKLIAEIINIFETDRAYIAREMSLFYDDKYSDVINKEKAEELAKSILENNKNRKVNNSDGEVASEGKNQSSDELVILAELNKEKNVEIEKLRDEQKVLRGLASSGIVLASFSHDLSKLNNVLNSRMDKLKNLISEKVSEKDYLHIEERKNPFIQLEKMRKQDIKLQNWLNFSLGAARKDKRTRKQLFFKKYFSELNSDWQTIFENRGIKFNISQIEDIDIRAFEIDFDSIFNNLFVNSIDAFNLSKVNREREILIKAYTNAKEIIIDYYDNGPGLSKDIDKAEKIFEALYTTKRNIYTGEEEGTGLGMWLVQSIARDNDAKTNLLFPDVGFGLRIAFPIKYKKSDNV
;
A
#
# COMPACT_ATOMS: atom_id res chain seq x y z
N ILE A 1 4.22 2.05 -24.54
CA ILE A 1 5.40 1.46 -23.86
C ILE A 1 5.71 0.13 -24.54
N THR A 2 6.95 -0.08 -24.95
CA THR A 2 7.40 -1.34 -25.57
C THR A 2 8.49 -1.94 -24.70
N VAL A 3 8.32 -3.20 -24.31
CA VAL A 3 9.26 -3.93 -23.44
C VAL A 3 9.92 -5.01 -24.26
N TYR A 4 11.26 -5.04 -24.25
CA TYR A 4 12.09 -6.02 -24.95
C TYR A 4 12.69 -7.02 -23.95
N ARG A 5 12.55 -8.32 -24.22
CA ARG A 5 12.95 -9.40 -23.30
C ARG A 5 14.25 -10.09 -23.76
N ASN A 6 15.34 -9.34 -23.78
CA ASN A 6 16.65 -9.85 -24.21
C ASN A 6 17.47 -10.52 -23.10
N GLU A 7 16.88 -10.70 -21.91
CA GLU A 7 17.56 -11.28 -20.74
C GLU A 7 17.62 -12.82 -20.80
N TYR A 8 16.65 -13.45 -21.45
CA TYR A 8 16.45 -14.90 -21.45
C TYR A 8 17.06 -15.58 -22.68
N ASP A 9 17.55 -16.80 -22.47
CA ASP A 9 17.98 -17.70 -23.54
C ASP A 9 16.81 -18.61 -23.94
N LEU A 10 16.14 -18.28 -25.06
CA LEU A 10 14.91 -18.97 -25.47
C LEU A 10 15.13 -20.44 -25.83
N GLU A 11 16.36 -20.82 -26.22
CA GLU A 11 16.70 -22.21 -26.56
C GLU A 11 16.87 -23.08 -25.31
N MET A 12 17.21 -22.47 -24.17
CA MET A 12 17.36 -23.16 -22.89
C MET A 12 16.04 -23.28 -22.11
N ILE A 13 15.02 -22.49 -22.45
CA ILE A 13 13.72 -22.56 -21.76
C ILE A 13 13.03 -23.87 -22.14
N ASP A 14 12.71 -24.65 -21.12
CA ASP A 14 11.95 -25.89 -21.25
C ASP A 14 10.58 -25.65 -21.94
N PRO A 15 10.22 -26.40 -23.00
CA PRO A 15 8.90 -26.27 -23.64
C PRO A 15 7.72 -26.39 -22.66
N ASP A 16 7.84 -27.22 -21.63
CA ASP A 16 6.79 -27.51 -20.64
C ASP A 16 6.46 -26.26 -19.80
N PHE A 17 7.41 -25.34 -19.65
CA PHE A 17 7.19 -24.06 -18.98
C PHE A 17 6.04 -23.27 -19.60
N PHE A 18 5.93 -23.31 -20.93
CA PHE A 18 4.90 -22.56 -21.65
C PHE A 18 3.52 -23.22 -21.57
N GLU A 19 3.41 -24.48 -21.15
CA GLU A 19 2.13 -25.17 -20.99
C GLU A 19 1.34 -24.71 -19.75
N ARG A 20 1.99 -24.03 -18.81
CA ARG A 20 1.36 -23.51 -17.59
C ARG A 20 0.25 -22.50 -17.92
N PRO A 21 -0.87 -22.49 -17.18
CA PRO A 21 -1.98 -21.55 -17.41
C PRO A 21 -1.54 -20.07 -17.47
N ALA A 22 -0.63 -19.67 -16.57
CA ALA A 22 -0.06 -18.32 -16.52
C ALA A 22 0.70 -17.92 -17.79
N MET A 23 1.30 -18.88 -18.49
CA MET A 23 2.10 -18.66 -19.71
C MET A 23 1.27 -18.80 -20.98
N GLN A 24 -0.02 -19.14 -20.87
CA GLN A 24 -0.97 -19.20 -22.00
C GLN A 24 -1.68 -17.86 -22.24
N GLU A 25 -1.51 -16.89 -21.34
CA GLU A 25 -2.06 -15.54 -21.47
C GLU A 25 -1.08 -14.60 -22.20
N LYS A 26 -1.62 -13.66 -22.98
CA LYS A 26 -0.81 -12.58 -23.58
C LYS A 26 -0.44 -11.60 -22.46
N PRO A 27 0.81 -11.12 -22.33
CA PRO A 27 1.94 -11.20 -23.28
C PRO A 27 2.99 -12.29 -22.96
N TYR A 28 2.62 -13.41 -22.34
CA TYR A 28 3.57 -14.42 -21.84
C TYR A 28 3.68 -15.68 -22.70
N ARG A 29 2.89 -15.78 -23.78
CA ARG A 29 2.90 -16.96 -24.67
C ARG A 29 4.27 -17.22 -25.28
N LYS A 30 4.55 -18.48 -25.63
CA LYS A 30 5.76 -18.87 -26.38
C LYS A 30 5.95 -18.03 -27.65
N SER A 31 4.86 -17.75 -28.37
CA SER A 31 4.89 -16.87 -29.55
C SER A 31 5.30 -15.43 -29.23
N ASP A 32 4.95 -14.92 -28.04
CA ASP A 32 5.30 -13.57 -27.61
C ASP A 32 6.76 -13.48 -27.14
N PHE A 33 7.27 -14.54 -26.50
CA PHE A 33 8.70 -14.68 -26.21
C PHE A 33 9.53 -14.73 -27.49
N ASN A 34 9.11 -15.49 -28.50
CA ASN A 34 9.79 -15.56 -29.80
C ASN A 34 9.78 -14.23 -30.57
N LYS A 35 8.75 -13.39 -30.41
CA LYS A 35 8.73 -12.02 -30.93
C LYS A 35 9.74 -11.10 -30.24
N GLY A 36 10.21 -11.46 -29.05
CA GLY A 36 11.21 -10.73 -28.27
C GLY A 36 10.72 -9.43 -27.63
N SER A 37 9.51 -8.96 -27.96
CA SER A 37 8.95 -7.73 -27.40
C SER A 37 7.43 -7.74 -27.35
N TRP A 38 6.89 -6.94 -26.43
CA TRP A 38 5.45 -6.67 -26.35
C TRP A 38 5.18 -5.18 -26.12
N LYS A 39 4.01 -4.73 -26.57
CA LYS A 39 3.59 -3.34 -26.50
C LYS A 39 2.33 -3.21 -25.63
N ILE A 40 2.33 -2.19 -24.78
CA ILE A 40 1.16 -1.74 -24.03
C ILE A 40 0.97 -0.25 -24.19
N GLU A 41 -0.29 0.16 -24.32
CA GLU A 41 -0.70 1.54 -24.36
C GLU A 41 -1.41 1.84 -23.03
N LYS A 42 -0.84 2.77 -22.27
CA LYS A 42 -1.41 3.27 -21.02
C LYS A 42 -1.48 4.79 -21.07
N THR A 43 -2.53 5.36 -20.50
CA THR A 43 -2.63 6.80 -20.29
C THR A 43 -1.83 7.23 -19.05
N PHE A 44 -1.52 8.53 -18.92
CA PHE A 44 -0.85 9.04 -17.72
C PHE A 44 -1.66 8.81 -16.44
N SER A 45 -3.00 8.85 -16.52
CA SER A 45 -3.89 8.55 -15.39
C SER A 45 -3.80 7.09 -14.93
N GLN A 46 -3.66 6.14 -15.87
CA GLN A 46 -3.44 4.74 -15.54
C GLN A 46 -2.05 4.44 -14.95
N LEU A 47 -1.06 5.29 -15.25
CA LEU A 47 0.28 5.20 -14.63
C LEU A 47 0.29 5.82 -13.24
N LEU A 48 -0.48 6.89 -13.01
CA LEU A 48 -0.63 7.54 -11.72
C LEU A 48 -2.10 7.57 -11.27
N PRO A 49 -2.64 6.43 -10.80
CA PRO A 49 -4.04 6.32 -10.39
C PRO A 49 -4.45 7.35 -9.34
N GLY A 50 -5.59 8.01 -9.57
CA GLY A 50 -6.17 8.98 -8.63
C GLY A 50 -5.56 10.38 -8.69
N TYR A 51 -4.46 10.59 -9.43
CA TYR A 51 -3.89 11.93 -9.61
C TYR A 51 -4.80 12.81 -10.48
N LYS A 52 -5.43 12.24 -11.52
CA LYS A 52 -6.31 12.97 -12.44
C LYS A 52 -7.45 13.69 -11.73
N ASP A 53 -8.06 13.04 -10.73
CA ASP A 53 -9.19 13.58 -10.00
C ASP A 53 -8.81 14.82 -9.16
N ARG A 54 -7.52 14.96 -8.85
CA ARG A 54 -6.93 16.07 -8.08
C ARG A 54 -6.12 17.06 -8.94
N ASP A 55 -6.03 16.83 -10.25
CA ASP A 55 -5.23 17.66 -11.14
C ASP A 55 -6.00 18.90 -11.58
N ASP A 56 -5.94 19.95 -10.78
CA ASP A 56 -6.59 21.23 -11.08
C ASP A 56 -5.77 22.11 -12.07
N SER A 57 -4.58 21.67 -12.48
CA SER A 57 -3.67 22.47 -13.32
C SER A 57 -3.34 21.83 -14.67
N ASN A 58 -4.09 20.78 -15.07
CA ASN A 58 -3.82 19.96 -16.26
C ASN A 58 -2.33 19.59 -16.41
N VAL A 59 -1.71 19.17 -15.31
CA VAL A 59 -0.28 18.82 -15.27
C VAL A 59 0.06 17.74 -16.31
N PHE A 60 -0.84 16.78 -16.55
CA PHE A 60 -0.63 15.76 -17.58
C PHE A 60 -0.48 16.32 -18.99
N GLU A 61 -1.22 17.36 -19.35
CA GLU A 61 -1.09 18.04 -20.65
C GLU A 61 0.21 18.86 -20.70
N ASN A 62 0.56 19.47 -19.57
CA ASN A 62 1.73 20.33 -19.39
C ASN A 62 3.08 19.60 -19.40
N ILE A 63 3.10 18.28 -19.18
CA ILE A 63 4.33 17.48 -19.29
C ILE A 63 4.84 17.52 -20.73
N GLY A 64 3.96 17.48 -21.73
CA GLY A 64 4.32 17.42 -23.14
C GLY A 64 4.85 16.06 -23.61
N ASN A 65 5.25 16.00 -24.88
CA ASN A 65 5.81 14.78 -25.47
C ASN A 65 7.25 14.54 -25.00
N PHE A 66 7.61 13.28 -24.76
CA PHE A 66 8.97 12.88 -24.44
C PHE A 66 9.23 11.45 -24.92
N ASP A 67 10.49 11.13 -25.18
CA ASP A 67 10.93 9.78 -25.47
C ASP A 67 11.75 9.25 -24.30
N PHE A 68 11.49 8.02 -23.90
CA PHE A 68 12.24 7.35 -22.83
C PHE A 68 12.69 5.98 -23.28
N THR A 69 14.01 5.75 -23.21
CA THR A 69 14.64 4.45 -23.45
C THR A 69 15.41 4.03 -22.21
N LEU A 70 15.14 2.84 -21.71
CA LEU A 70 15.82 2.25 -20.55
C LEU A 70 16.43 0.91 -20.91
N TYR A 71 17.68 0.72 -20.54
CA TYR A 71 18.41 -0.53 -20.61
C TYR A 71 18.63 -1.07 -19.20
N PHE A 72 18.08 -2.25 -18.93
CA PHE A 72 18.40 -3.01 -17.74
C PHE A 72 19.56 -3.96 -18.02
N MET A 73 20.58 -3.92 -17.17
CA MET A 73 21.79 -4.73 -17.28
C MET A 73 22.17 -5.27 -15.90
N LYS A 74 21.97 -6.58 -15.69
CA LYS A 74 22.36 -7.25 -14.43
C LYS A 74 23.87 -7.13 -14.23
N LYS A 75 24.30 -6.49 -13.13
CA LYS A 75 25.73 -6.24 -12.81
C LYS A 75 26.48 -7.48 -12.34
N THR A 76 25.78 -8.45 -11.75
CA THR A 76 26.34 -9.71 -11.23
C THR A 76 25.79 -10.90 -11.99
N TYR A 77 26.65 -11.90 -12.22
CA TYR A 77 26.27 -13.19 -12.78
C TYR A 77 26.36 -14.24 -11.66
N ASP A 78 25.29 -14.99 -11.47
CA ASP A 78 25.23 -16.12 -10.54
C ASP A 78 24.74 -17.32 -11.35
N SER A 79 25.51 -18.42 -11.31
CA SER A 79 25.27 -19.62 -12.11
C SER A 79 23.98 -20.33 -11.71
N SER A 80 23.65 -20.38 -10.41
CA SER A 80 22.42 -21.03 -9.94
C SER A 80 21.18 -20.27 -10.40
N ASP A 81 21.21 -18.94 -10.28
CA ASP A 81 20.19 -18.04 -10.83
C ASP A 81 20.07 -18.17 -12.36
N ALA A 82 21.20 -18.32 -13.07
CA ALA A 82 21.19 -18.42 -14.51
C ALA A 82 20.54 -19.71 -15.02
N GLU A 83 20.73 -20.81 -14.31
CA GLU A 83 20.03 -22.08 -14.57
C GLU A 83 18.55 -22.00 -14.20
N LYS A 84 18.21 -21.46 -13.02
CA LYS A 84 16.82 -21.35 -12.55
C LYS A 84 15.95 -20.44 -13.42
N PHE A 85 16.51 -19.35 -13.94
CA PHE A 85 15.77 -18.34 -14.71
C PHE A 85 16.14 -18.30 -16.21
N PHE A 86 16.93 -19.25 -16.69
CA PHE A 86 17.36 -19.35 -18.09
C PHE A 86 18.00 -18.06 -18.62
N TYR A 87 18.88 -17.44 -17.82
CA TYR A 87 19.53 -16.18 -18.19
C TYR A 87 20.65 -16.38 -19.21
N ARG A 88 20.76 -15.46 -20.17
CA ARG A 88 21.90 -15.43 -21.09
C ARG A 88 23.21 -15.21 -20.34
N LYS A 89 24.25 -15.93 -20.76
CA LYS A 89 25.62 -15.73 -20.24
C LYS A 89 26.16 -14.37 -20.66
N PHE A 90 26.87 -13.70 -19.74
CA PHE A 90 27.53 -12.43 -20.03
C PHE A 90 28.79 -12.23 -19.18
N MET A 91 29.70 -11.40 -19.68
CA MET A 91 30.92 -11.04 -18.95
C MET A 91 30.63 -9.95 -17.90
N ALA A 92 30.54 -10.36 -16.63
CA ALA A 92 30.18 -9.46 -15.52
C ALA A 92 31.15 -8.26 -15.36
N ASN A 93 32.45 -8.47 -15.54
CA ASN A 93 33.46 -7.42 -15.38
C ASN A 93 33.30 -6.30 -16.42
N GLN A 94 33.16 -6.65 -17.71
CA GLN A 94 32.95 -5.68 -18.79
C GLN A 94 31.66 -4.88 -18.60
N ARG A 95 30.58 -5.56 -18.16
CA ARG A 95 29.31 -4.91 -17.89
C ARG A 95 29.39 -3.95 -16.70
N LYS A 96 30.12 -4.33 -15.65
CA LYS A 96 30.38 -3.47 -14.49
C LYS A 96 31.13 -2.21 -14.91
N ASP A 97 32.16 -2.34 -15.74
CA ASP A 97 32.93 -1.19 -16.25
C ASP A 97 32.10 -0.28 -17.15
N TRP A 98 31.23 -0.86 -17.98
CA TRP A 98 30.31 -0.10 -18.81
C TRP A 98 29.28 0.69 -17.97
N LEU A 99 28.65 0.04 -16.99
CA LEU A 99 27.70 0.68 -16.07
C LEU A 99 28.34 1.78 -15.23
N ASN A 100 29.60 1.62 -14.82
CA ASN A 100 30.33 2.66 -14.09
C ASN A 100 30.61 3.91 -14.95
N LYS A 101 30.52 3.83 -16.28
CA LYS A 101 30.72 4.96 -17.22
C LYS A 101 29.40 5.53 -17.75
N PHE A 102 28.44 4.65 -18.04
CA PHE A 102 27.21 4.99 -18.77
C PHE A 102 25.93 4.70 -17.98
N GLY A 103 26.03 4.19 -16.76
CA GLY A 103 24.88 3.97 -15.87
C GLY A 103 24.15 5.26 -15.50
N GLY A 104 22.93 5.09 -14.98
CA GLY A 104 22.03 6.18 -14.65
C GLY A 104 21.08 6.56 -15.79
N VAL A 105 20.00 7.26 -15.46
CA VAL A 105 19.02 7.75 -16.45
C VAL A 105 19.34 9.21 -16.76
N LYS A 106 19.78 9.48 -17.99
CA LYS A 106 20.27 10.79 -18.44
C LYS A 106 19.16 11.57 -19.11
N LEU A 107 19.15 12.89 -18.90
CA LEU A 107 18.18 13.81 -19.51
C LEU A 107 18.82 14.59 -20.65
N PHE A 108 18.15 14.63 -21.80
CA PHE A 108 18.54 15.39 -22.98
C PHE A 108 17.40 16.32 -23.41
N ARG A 109 17.74 17.56 -23.73
CA ARG A 109 16.82 18.56 -24.25
C ARG A 109 17.30 19.00 -25.63
N ASP A 110 16.49 18.74 -26.66
CA ASP A 110 16.82 19.05 -28.06
C ASP A 110 18.25 18.59 -28.45
N THR A 111 18.59 17.34 -28.11
CA THR A 111 19.91 16.68 -28.28
C THR A 111 21.05 17.16 -27.36
N PHE A 112 20.85 18.21 -26.55
CA PHE A 112 21.83 18.64 -25.57
C PHE A 112 21.63 17.94 -24.23
N ARG A 113 22.71 17.46 -23.61
CA ARG A 113 22.64 16.84 -22.29
C ARG A 113 22.37 17.89 -21.21
N VAL A 114 21.38 17.63 -20.35
CA VAL A 114 21.04 18.46 -19.19
C VAL A 114 21.67 17.84 -17.94
N ARG A 115 22.73 18.47 -17.42
CA ARG A 115 23.36 18.10 -16.14
C ARG A 115 22.57 18.70 -14.98
N PRO A 116 22.55 18.07 -13.78
CA PRO A 116 23.34 16.90 -13.33
C PRO A 116 22.65 15.53 -13.45
N TYR A 117 21.53 15.42 -14.16
CA TYR A 117 20.65 14.24 -14.12
C TYR A 117 21.31 12.96 -14.68
N GLY A 118 21.49 11.95 -13.82
CA GLY A 118 22.01 10.63 -14.21
C GLY A 118 23.52 10.56 -14.42
N GLU A 119 24.29 11.51 -13.91
CA GLU A 119 25.75 11.50 -14.00
C GLU A 119 26.38 10.65 -12.88
N VAL A 120 27.28 9.75 -13.27
CA VAL A 120 27.97 8.87 -12.33
C VAL A 120 28.96 9.71 -11.51
N LYS A 121 28.90 9.58 -10.17
CA LYS A 121 29.67 10.35 -9.16
C LYS A 121 29.11 11.73 -8.79
N GLU A 122 27.96 12.14 -9.33
CA GLU A 122 27.25 13.33 -8.87
C GLU A 122 26.09 12.96 -7.93
N SER A 123 25.67 13.91 -7.09
CA SER A 123 24.57 13.72 -6.13
C SER A 123 23.23 13.41 -6.81
N ALA A 124 23.05 13.82 -8.07
CA ALA A 124 21.85 13.60 -8.87
C ALA A 124 21.92 12.34 -9.77
N PHE A 125 22.80 11.38 -9.45
CA PHE A 125 22.87 10.09 -10.15
C PHE A 125 21.51 9.38 -10.15
N ASP A 126 20.85 9.32 -8.98
CA ASP A 126 19.53 8.72 -8.79
C ASP A 126 18.45 9.79 -8.55
N TRP A 127 18.35 10.75 -9.46
CA TRP A 127 17.33 11.81 -9.40
C TRP A 127 15.89 11.28 -9.54
N LEU A 128 15.70 10.03 -9.96
CA LEU A 128 14.42 9.32 -10.00
C LEU A 128 14.10 8.55 -8.71
N GLY A 129 15.04 8.45 -7.76
CA GLY A 129 14.86 7.79 -6.48
C GLY A 129 14.67 6.26 -6.55
N LEU A 130 15.22 5.60 -7.58
CA LEU A 130 15.13 4.15 -7.75
C LEU A 130 15.80 3.38 -6.60
N GLY A 131 16.90 3.90 -6.07
CA GLY A 131 17.63 3.33 -4.94
C GLY A 131 16.79 3.34 -3.66
N ALA A 132 16.09 4.44 -3.39
CA ALA A 132 15.17 4.53 -2.26
C ALA A 132 14.02 3.52 -2.39
N ARG A 133 13.45 3.37 -3.59
CA ARG A 133 12.40 2.37 -3.87
C ARG A 133 12.89 0.94 -3.62
N LYS A 134 14.11 0.62 -4.05
CA LYS A 134 14.72 -0.70 -3.80
C LYS A 134 15.04 -0.93 -2.32
N ALA A 135 15.49 0.09 -1.59
CA ALA A 135 15.73 -0.04 -0.17
C ALA A 135 14.45 -0.33 0.63
N GLN A 136 13.32 0.24 0.20
CA GLN A 136 12.00 -0.03 0.78
C GLN A 136 11.47 -1.44 0.45
N SER A 137 11.77 -1.97 -0.73
CA SER A 137 11.38 -3.32 -1.15
C SER A 137 12.56 -4.09 -1.76
N PRO A 138 13.39 -4.77 -0.92
CA PRO A 138 14.60 -5.44 -1.36
C PRO A 138 14.33 -6.81 -1.99
N ALA A 139 13.10 -7.09 -2.44
CA ALA A 139 12.69 -8.40 -2.91
C ALA A 139 13.40 -8.83 -4.19
N GLY A 140 13.74 -10.12 -4.26
CA GLY A 140 14.25 -10.75 -5.47
C GLY A 140 13.16 -10.91 -6.54
N ALA A 141 13.58 -11.03 -7.81
CA ALA A 141 12.65 -11.07 -8.95
C ALA A 141 11.67 -12.25 -8.91
N GLY A 142 12.09 -13.41 -8.39
CA GLY A 142 11.26 -14.62 -8.32
C GLY A 142 10.41 -14.75 -7.05
N LYS A 143 10.27 -13.71 -6.22
CA LYS A 143 9.51 -13.80 -4.95
C LYS A 143 8.01 -13.98 -5.24
N LYS A 144 7.36 -14.93 -4.56
CA LYS A 144 5.92 -15.24 -4.76
C LYS A 144 5.00 -14.04 -4.51
N ASP A 145 5.33 -13.20 -3.53
CA ASP A 145 4.57 -11.98 -3.17
C ASP A 145 4.94 -10.74 -4.02
N GLY A 146 5.87 -10.87 -4.98
CA GLY A 146 6.33 -9.74 -5.78
C GLY A 146 7.21 -8.74 -5.02
N GLY A 147 7.12 -7.46 -5.40
CA GLY A 147 7.89 -6.37 -4.78
C GLY A 147 9.28 -6.13 -5.38
N TYR A 148 9.62 -6.78 -6.49
CA TYR A 148 10.90 -6.54 -7.16
C TYR A 148 11.04 -5.07 -7.59
N ARG A 149 12.15 -4.45 -7.19
CA ARG A 149 12.54 -3.10 -7.59
C ARG A 149 13.92 -3.10 -8.20
N VAL A 150 14.07 -2.34 -9.29
CA VAL A 150 15.33 -2.25 -10.02
C VAL A 150 16.33 -1.40 -9.27
N ASN A 151 17.59 -1.84 -9.25
CA ASN A 151 18.68 -1.05 -8.68
C ASN A 151 19.10 0.04 -9.67
N PRO A 152 19.26 1.32 -9.26
CA PRO A 152 19.85 2.36 -10.10
C PRO A 152 21.21 1.95 -10.71
N ASP A 153 21.99 1.13 -9.99
CA ASP A 153 23.29 0.62 -10.50
C ASP A 153 23.18 -0.37 -11.66
N ASN A 154 22.00 -0.94 -11.91
CA ASN A 154 21.74 -1.93 -12.95
C ASN A 154 21.05 -1.31 -14.18
N VAL A 155 20.90 0.01 -14.22
CA VAL A 155 20.19 0.69 -15.31
C VAL A 155 21.04 1.74 -15.98
N ALA A 156 20.80 1.88 -17.28
CA ALA A 156 21.23 3.03 -18.07
C ALA A 156 20.05 3.47 -18.94
N GLY A 157 19.77 4.76 -18.98
CA GLY A 157 18.62 5.25 -19.74
C GLY A 157 18.84 6.64 -20.30
N VAL A 158 18.00 6.99 -21.27
CA VAL A 158 17.97 8.30 -21.91
C VAL A 158 16.54 8.77 -21.98
N ILE A 159 16.30 9.99 -21.52
CA ILE A 159 15.05 10.72 -21.65
C ILE A 159 15.33 11.89 -22.59
N ASN A 160 14.60 11.97 -23.69
CA ASN A 160 14.63 13.10 -24.61
C ASN A 160 13.37 13.95 -24.43
N ILE A 161 13.57 15.24 -24.21
CA ILE A 161 12.55 16.28 -24.14
C ILE A 161 12.85 17.38 -25.16
N SER A 162 11.86 18.20 -25.51
CA SER A 162 12.04 19.35 -26.39
C SER A 162 11.54 20.65 -25.76
N ARG A 163 12.20 21.77 -26.07
CA ARG A 163 11.72 23.11 -25.68
C ARG A 163 10.32 23.43 -26.20
N LEU A 164 9.94 22.88 -27.35
CA LEU A 164 8.68 23.21 -28.02
C LEU A 164 7.50 22.44 -27.42
N THR A 165 7.72 21.17 -27.07
CA THR A 165 6.66 20.31 -26.53
C THR A 165 6.57 20.38 -25.01
N ASN A 166 7.68 20.61 -24.32
CA ASN A 166 7.76 20.63 -22.85
C ASN A 166 8.02 22.05 -22.35
N VAL A 167 7.07 22.96 -22.58
CA VAL A 167 7.18 24.40 -22.27
C VAL A 167 7.38 24.63 -20.77
N ASN A 168 6.70 23.83 -19.94
CA ASN A 168 6.75 23.96 -18.48
C ASN A 168 7.99 23.31 -17.84
N PHE A 169 8.96 22.85 -18.63
CA PHE A 169 10.29 22.51 -18.12
C PHE A 169 11.20 23.74 -18.21
N GLU A 170 11.08 24.60 -17.20
CA GLU A 170 11.84 25.84 -17.09
C GLU A 170 13.30 25.54 -16.72
N ASP A 171 14.24 26.23 -17.35
CA ASP A 171 15.66 26.13 -17.02
C ASP A 171 15.93 26.93 -15.73
N LYS A 172 16.77 26.42 -14.83
CA LYS A 172 17.19 27.18 -13.64
C LYS A 172 17.97 28.44 -14.04
N SER A 173 17.98 29.46 -13.18
CA SER A 173 18.79 30.68 -13.38
C SER A 173 20.30 30.39 -13.54
N SER A 174 20.80 29.34 -12.89
CA SER A 174 22.19 28.88 -13.05
C SER A 174 22.46 28.18 -14.39
N ARG A 175 21.42 27.83 -15.15
CA ARG A 175 21.44 26.93 -16.33
C ARG A 175 21.99 25.53 -16.05
N GLU A 176 22.12 25.17 -14.77
CA GLU A 176 22.57 23.86 -14.30
C GLU A 176 21.36 22.98 -13.92
N GLY A 177 20.54 22.68 -14.91
CA GLY A 177 19.38 21.80 -14.77
C GLY A 177 18.03 22.51 -14.87
N LEU A 178 16.96 21.75 -14.60
CA LEU A 178 15.57 22.22 -14.71
C LEU A 178 15.05 22.65 -13.35
N GLN A 179 14.15 23.64 -13.35
CA GLN A 179 13.46 24.09 -12.15
C GLN A 179 12.56 22.98 -11.62
N GLU A 180 12.62 22.79 -10.30
CA GLU A 180 11.83 21.80 -9.58
C GLU A 180 10.41 22.32 -9.36
N ASN A 181 9.62 22.36 -10.45
CA ASN A 181 8.21 22.74 -10.40
C ASN A 181 7.29 21.51 -10.29
N LYS A 182 5.99 21.77 -10.08
CA LYS A 182 4.95 20.73 -9.99
C LYS A 182 5.02 19.74 -11.17
N THR A 183 5.09 20.26 -12.40
CA THR A 183 5.13 19.45 -13.63
C THR A 183 6.34 18.52 -13.68
N PHE A 184 7.52 19.01 -13.30
CA PHE A 184 8.74 18.21 -13.29
C PHE A 184 8.75 17.14 -12.19
N GLN A 185 8.15 17.42 -11.03
CA GLN A 185 7.99 16.43 -9.96
C GLN A 185 7.06 15.28 -10.37
N ILE A 186 5.91 15.60 -10.99
CA ILE A 186 5.01 14.58 -11.53
C ILE A 186 5.67 13.80 -12.67
N PHE A 187 6.45 14.48 -13.52
CA PHE A 187 7.23 13.82 -14.56
C PHE A 187 8.20 12.77 -13.99
N LYS A 188 8.95 13.09 -12.92
CA LYS A 188 9.82 12.12 -12.22
C LYS A 188 9.05 10.89 -11.76
N LYS A 189 7.88 11.08 -11.14
CA LYS A 189 7.03 9.97 -10.68
C LYS A 189 6.49 9.16 -11.84
N LEU A 190 6.11 9.81 -12.94
CA LEU A 190 5.61 9.14 -14.13
C LEU A 190 6.67 8.23 -14.78
N ILE A 191 7.93 8.69 -14.86
CA ILE A 191 9.04 7.86 -15.33
C ILE A 191 9.24 6.66 -14.38
N ALA A 192 9.18 6.87 -13.07
CA ALA A 192 9.30 5.79 -12.10
C ALA A 192 8.20 4.71 -12.26
N GLU A 193 6.97 5.12 -12.61
CA GLU A 193 5.86 4.20 -12.90
C GLU A 193 5.98 3.50 -14.25
N ILE A 194 6.57 4.14 -15.27
CA ILE A 194 6.93 3.45 -16.51
C ILE A 194 7.96 2.35 -16.22
N ILE A 195 8.94 2.61 -15.35
CA ILE A 195 9.91 1.61 -14.91
C ILE A 195 9.21 0.49 -14.12
N ASN A 196 8.19 0.81 -13.31
CA ASN A 196 7.39 -0.16 -12.57
C ASN A 196 6.69 -1.20 -13.47
N ILE A 197 6.32 -0.83 -14.71
CA ILE A 197 5.77 -1.79 -15.69
C ILE A 197 6.81 -2.85 -16.07
N PHE A 198 8.05 -2.42 -16.32
CA PHE A 198 9.16 -3.35 -16.57
C PHE A 198 9.46 -4.21 -15.33
N GLU A 199 9.48 -3.62 -14.13
CA GLU A 199 9.66 -4.33 -12.86
C GLU A 199 8.63 -5.44 -12.69
N THR A 200 7.36 -5.14 -12.95
CA THR A 200 6.23 -6.08 -12.82
C THR A 200 6.31 -7.20 -13.86
N ASP A 201 6.62 -6.88 -15.12
CA ASP A 201 6.77 -7.89 -16.19
C ASP A 201 7.90 -8.89 -15.86
N ARG A 202 9.07 -8.37 -15.46
CA ARG A 202 10.23 -9.19 -15.10
C ARG A 202 9.96 -10.04 -13.86
N ALA A 203 9.31 -9.47 -12.85
CA ALA A 203 8.98 -10.18 -11.62
C ALA A 203 7.97 -11.31 -11.87
N TYR A 204 6.97 -11.07 -12.72
CA TYR A 204 5.98 -12.08 -13.08
C TYR A 204 6.63 -13.29 -13.75
N ILE A 205 7.45 -13.06 -14.78
CA ILE A 205 8.15 -14.14 -15.50
C ILE A 205 9.08 -14.91 -14.56
N ALA A 206 9.88 -14.19 -13.75
CA ALA A 206 10.78 -14.82 -12.80
C ALA A 206 10.02 -15.64 -11.74
N ARG A 207 8.85 -15.18 -11.29
CA ARG A 207 8.01 -15.94 -10.36
C ARG A 207 7.51 -17.24 -10.98
N GLU A 208 6.99 -17.19 -12.22
CA GLU A 208 6.51 -18.39 -12.90
C GLU A 208 7.66 -19.37 -13.21
N MET A 209 8.84 -18.86 -13.61
CA MET A 209 10.05 -19.69 -13.79
C MET A 209 10.49 -20.33 -12.47
N SER A 210 10.39 -19.60 -11.35
CA SER A 210 10.66 -20.16 -10.03
C SER A 210 9.69 -21.28 -9.71
N LEU A 211 8.39 -21.08 -9.93
CA LEU A 211 7.38 -22.12 -9.67
C LEU A 211 7.58 -23.34 -10.57
N PHE A 212 7.91 -23.15 -11.84
CA PHE A 212 8.20 -24.25 -12.76
C PHE A 212 9.43 -25.05 -12.33
N TYR A 213 10.49 -24.35 -11.90
CA TYR A 213 11.65 -25.00 -11.29
C TYR A 213 11.22 -25.80 -10.06
N ASP A 214 10.47 -25.18 -9.14
CA ASP A 214 10.02 -25.85 -7.92
C ASP A 214 9.17 -27.11 -8.23
N ASP A 215 8.28 -27.06 -9.23
CA ASP A 215 7.45 -28.19 -9.67
C ASP A 215 8.27 -29.29 -10.38
N LYS A 216 9.26 -28.93 -11.19
CA LYS A 216 10.12 -29.91 -11.89
C LYS A 216 11.05 -30.65 -10.94
N TYR A 217 11.47 -29.99 -9.86
CA TYR A 217 12.34 -30.57 -8.85
C TYR A 217 11.57 -31.05 -7.60
N SER A 218 10.23 -30.93 -7.55
CA SER A 218 9.42 -31.30 -6.37
C SER A 218 9.48 -32.78 -6.00
N ASP A 219 9.64 -33.68 -6.97
CA ASP A 219 9.78 -35.12 -6.72
C ASP A 219 11.09 -35.48 -6.00
N VAL A 220 12.10 -34.62 -6.13
CA VAL A 220 13.38 -34.69 -5.39
C VAL A 220 13.25 -33.98 -4.04
N ILE A 221 12.42 -32.93 -3.97
CA ILE A 221 12.15 -32.07 -2.79
C ILE A 221 10.96 -32.61 -1.99
N ASN A 222 10.97 -33.89 -1.63
CA ASN A 222 10.02 -34.36 -0.63
C ASN A 222 10.42 -33.72 0.71
N LYS A 223 9.56 -32.87 1.29
CA LYS A 223 9.81 -32.13 2.55
C LYS A 223 10.35 -33.03 3.66
N GLU A 224 9.90 -34.28 3.71
CA GLU A 224 10.40 -35.30 4.63
C GLU A 224 11.85 -35.70 4.36
N LYS A 225 12.24 -35.96 3.10
CA LYS A 225 13.64 -36.27 2.73
C LYS A 225 14.57 -35.08 2.97
N ALA A 226 14.10 -33.86 2.71
CA ALA A 226 14.85 -32.63 2.95
C ALA A 226 15.06 -32.35 4.45
N GLU A 227 14.03 -32.58 5.27
CA GLU A 227 14.13 -32.48 6.73
C GLU A 227 14.98 -33.62 7.33
N GLU A 228 14.88 -34.85 6.80
CA GLU A 228 15.74 -35.98 7.17
C GLU A 228 17.20 -35.73 6.78
N LEU A 229 17.48 -35.15 5.61
CA LEU A 229 18.83 -34.73 5.21
C LEU A 229 19.38 -33.60 6.08
N ALA A 230 18.57 -32.60 6.40
CA ALA A 230 18.97 -31.52 7.30
C ALA A 230 19.28 -32.06 8.71
N LYS A 231 18.46 -33.00 9.21
CA LYS A 231 18.70 -33.70 10.49
C LYS A 231 19.95 -34.57 10.42
N SER A 232 20.15 -35.35 9.37
CA SER A 232 21.31 -36.24 9.22
C SER A 232 22.63 -35.48 9.05
N ILE A 233 22.63 -34.31 8.41
CA ILE A 233 23.79 -33.41 8.34
C ILE A 233 24.10 -32.77 9.70
N LEU A 234 23.07 -32.37 10.46
CA LEU A 234 23.22 -31.88 11.84
C LEU A 234 23.75 -32.97 12.78
N GLU A 235 23.27 -34.20 12.65
CA GLU A 235 23.75 -35.35 13.40
C GLU A 235 25.17 -35.74 13.00
N ASN A 236 25.50 -35.76 11.70
CA ASN A 236 26.86 -36.01 11.22
C ASN A 236 27.86 -34.93 11.66
N ASN A 237 27.45 -33.66 11.72
CA ASN A 237 28.28 -32.57 12.23
C ASN A 237 28.41 -32.60 13.77
N LYS A 238 27.37 -33.06 14.50
CA LYS A 238 27.49 -33.34 15.95
C LYS A 238 28.44 -34.51 16.21
N ASN A 239 28.33 -35.61 15.46
CA ASN A 239 29.20 -36.78 15.59
C ASN A 239 30.65 -36.47 15.18
N ARG A 240 30.88 -35.61 14.19
CA ARG A 240 32.23 -35.11 13.85
C ARG A 240 32.87 -34.23 14.92
N LYS A 241 32.07 -33.50 15.71
CA LYS A 241 32.58 -32.71 16.85
C LYS A 241 32.92 -33.57 18.07
N VAL A 242 32.36 -34.78 18.18
CA VAL A 242 32.65 -35.70 19.28
C VAL A 242 33.89 -36.57 19.00
N ASN A 243 34.24 -36.80 17.73
CA ASN A 243 35.33 -37.72 17.37
C ASN A 243 36.64 -37.06 16.91
N ASN A 244 36.77 -35.73 16.91
CA ASN A 244 38.03 -35.04 16.58
C ASN A 244 38.76 -34.53 17.83
N SER A 245 39.24 -35.48 18.62
CA SER A 245 40.49 -35.36 19.38
C SER A 245 41.44 -36.41 18.82
N ASP A 246 42.00 -36.13 17.65
CA ASP A 246 43.34 -36.52 17.20
C ASP A 246 43.39 -36.42 15.67
N GLY A 247 44.48 -35.80 15.20
CA GLY A 247 44.60 -35.30 13.84
C GLY A 247 44.83 -36.39 12.81
N GLU A 248 44.26 -36.18 11.62
CA GLU A 248 44.93 -36.38 10.33
C GLU A 248 44.09 -35.72 9.23
N VAL A 249 44.73 -34.86 8.44
CA VAL A 249 44.11 -34.16 7.31
C VAL A 249 44.09 -35.12 6.12
N ALA A 250 43.08 -35.96 6.04
CA ALA A 250 42.75 -36.70 4.83
C ALA A 250 41.82 -35.84 3.95
N SER A 251 42.38 -35.39 2.84
CA SER A 251 41.70 -34.73 1.74
C SER A 251 40.92 -35.77 0.93
N GLU A 252 39.71 -36.09 1.37
CA GLU A 252 38.74 -36.81 0.53
C GLU A 252 37.51 -35.92 0.33
N GLY A 253 37.39 -35.42 -0.90
CA GLY A 253 36.20 -34.76 -1.39
C GLY A 253 35.01 -35.72 -1.33
N LYS A 254 34.08 -35.45 -0.43
CA LYS A 254 32.70 -35.89 -0.65
C LYS A 254 32.06 -34.88 -1.58
N ASN A 255 31.86 -35.29 -2.82
CA ASN A 255 30.79 -34.74 -3.67
C ASN A 255 29.49 -34.83 -2.84
N GLN A 256 29.13 -33.75 -2.14
CA GLN A 256 27.71 -33.52 -1.84
C GLN A 256 27.02 -33.53 -3.20
N SER A 257 26.02 -34.38 -3.38
CA SER A 257 25.30 -34.42 -4.65
C SER A 257 24.80 -33.01 -4.95
N SER A 258 24.83 -32.60 -6.22
CA SER A 258 24.26 -31.31 -6.67
C SER A 258 22.86 -31.13 -6.09
N ASP A 259 22.13 -32.24 -6.00
CA ASP A 259 20.74 -32.31 -5.58
C ASP A 259 20.60 -32.02 -4.07
N GLU A 260 21.50 -32.51 -3.22
CA GLU A 260 21.52 -32.19 -1.77
C GLU A 260 21.77 -30.70 -1.50
N LEU A 261 22.68 -30.07 -2.25
CA LEU A 261 22.95 -28.63 -2.13
C LEU A 261 21.77 -27.78 -2.62
N VAL A 262 21.11 -28.21 -3.70
CA VAL A 262 19.90 -27.57 -4.23
C VAL A 262 18.75 -27.66 -3.22
N ILE A 263 18.55 -28.82 -2.59
CA ILE A 263 17.51 -29.03 -1.56
C ILE A 263 17.76 -28.12 -0.34
N LEU A 264 19.00 -28.04 0.15
CA LEU A 264 19.34 -27.22 1.32
C LEU A 264 19.23 -25.72 1.03
N ALA A 265 19.59 -25.30 -0.19
CA ALA A 265 19.43 -23.93 -0.63
C ALA A 265 17.95 -23.53 -0.71
N GLU A 266 17.07 -24.41 -1.22
CA GLU A 266 15.64 -24.16 -1.33
C GLU A 266 14.96 -24.12 0.05
N LEU A 267 15.30 -25.03 0.97
CA LEU A 267 14.76 -25.01 2.34
C LEU A 267 15.15 -23.75 3.11
N ASN A 268 16.38 -23.27 2.93
CA ASN A 268 16.80 -21.97 3.46
C ASN A 268 16.04 -20.82 2.80
N LYS A 269 15.78 -20.91 1.50
CA LYS A 269 15.06 -19.87 0.76
C LYS A 269 13.58 -19.79 1.18
N GLU A 270 12.89 -20.92 1.32
CA GLU A 270 11.52 -20.96 1.86
C GLU A 270 11.45 -20.34 3.25
N LYS A 271 12.34 -20.76 4.15
CA LYS A 271 12.45 -20.17 5.49
C LYS A 271 12.74 -18.67 5.44
N ASN A 272 13.61 -18.22 4.54
CA ASN A 272 13.92 -16.81 4.39
C ASN A 272 12.71 -16.00 3.89
N VAL A 273 11.92 -16.54 2.95
CA VAL A 273 10.68 -15.91 2.48
C VAL A 273 9.66 -15.81 3.62
N GLU A 274 9.49 -16.87 4.41
CA GLU A 274 8.60 -16.88 5.58
C GLU A 274 9.06 -15.88 6.65
N ILE A 275 10.36 -15.86 6.99
CA ILE A 275 10.96 -14.90 7.91
C ILE A 275 10.74 -13.47 7.42
N GLU A 276 10.85 -13.21 6.12
CA GLU A 276 10.64 -11.88 5.55
C GLU A 276 9.18 -11.44 5.66
N LYS A 277 8.21 -12.31 5.33
CA LYS A 277 6.78 -12.03 5.55
C LYS A 277 6.50 -11.72 7.01
N LEU A 278 6.99 -12.56 7.93
CA LEU A 278 6.84 -12.35 9.37
C LEU A 278 7.50 -11.05 9.82
N ARG A 279 8.63 -10.66 9.25
CA ARG A 279 9.29 -9.38 9.54
C ARG A 279 8.47 -8.19 9.05
N ASP A 280 7.87 -8.26 7.88
CA ASP A 280 7.05 -7.19 7.34
C ASP A 280 5.73 -7.04 8.12
N GLU A 281 5.09 -8.16 8.48
CA GLU A 281 3.98 -8.17 9.44
C GLU A 281 4.40 -7.58 10.79
N GLN A 282 5.59 -7.95 11.30
CA GLN A 282 6.12 -7.38 12.54
C GLN A 282 6.44 -5.88 12.43
N LYS A 283 6.82 -5.36 11.26
CA LYS A 283 7.00 -3.91 11.05
C LYS A 283 5.67 -3.17 11.14
N VAL A 284 4.63 -3.68 10.47
CA VAL A 284 3.28 -3.12 10.52
C VAL A 284 2.74 -3.19 11.96
N LEU A 285 2.83 -4.35 12.61
CA LEU A 285 2.41 -4.54 14.00
C LEU A 285 3.17 -3.63 14.97
N ARG A 286 4.48 -3.43 14.80
CA ARG A 286 5.26 -2.48 15.61
C ARG A 286 4.81 -1.03 15.39
N GLY A 287 4.54 -0.65 14.14
CA GLY A 287 4.02 0.69 13.83
C GLY A 287 2.65 0.93 14.47
N LEU A 288 1.76 -0.07 14.39
CA LEU A 288 0.43 -0.03 15.03
C LEU A 288 0.53 -0.05 16.56
N ALA A 289 1.36 -0.91 17.15
CA ALA A 289 1.55 -1.00 18.59
C ALA A 289 2.17 0.29 19.16
N SER A 290 3.16 0.86 18.47
CA SER A 290 3.74 2.16 18.83
C SER A 290 2.68 3.28 18.77
N SER A 291 1.89 3.32 17.70
CA SER A 291 0.78 4.27 17.57
C SER A 291 -0.28 4.06 18.66
N GLY A 292 -0.58 2.82 19.01
CA GLY A 292 -1.50 2.46 20.08
C GLY A 292 -1.00 2.85 21.48
N ILE A 293 0.31 2.72 21.73
CA ILE A 293 0.95 3.19 22.98
C ILE A 293 0.89 4.72 23.06
N VAL A 294 1.21 5.42 21.97
CA VAL A 294 1.15 6.88 21.88
C VAL A 294 -0.29 7.38 22.06
N LEU A 295 -1.26 6.73 21.40
CA LEU A 295 -2.68 7.01 21.60
C LEU A 295 -3.12 6.75 23.05
N ALA A 296 -2.66 5.66 23.68
CA ALA A 296 -2.99 5.37 25.07
C ALA A 296 -2.38 6.40 26.03
N SER A 297 -1.14 6.85 25.80
CA SER A 297 -0.52 7.90 26.61
C SER A 297 -1.22 9.24 26.46
N PHE A 298 -1.61 9.61 25.23
CA PHE A 298 -2.36 10.85 24.99
C PHE A 298 -3.82 10.76 25.43
N SER A 299 -4.44 9.57 25.48
CA SER A 299 -5.85 9.43 25.83
C SER A 299 -6.15 9.94 27.23
N HIS A 300 -5.27 9.71 28.19
CA HIS A 300 -5.43 10.23 29.54
C HIS A 300 -5.37 11.77 29.57
N ASP A 301 -4.44 12.36 28.82
CA ASP A 301 -4.29 13.82 28.77
C ASP A 301 -5.38 14.51 27.96
N LEU A 302 -5.82 13.90 26.86
CA LEU A 302 -6.98 14.35 26.08
C LEU A 302 -8.27 14.27 26.91
N SER A 303 -8.43 13.23 27.74
CA SER A 303 -9.56 13.13 28.67
C SER A 303 -9.56 14.26 29.70
N LYS A 304 -8.38 14.64 30.22
CA LYS A 304 -8.24 15.81 31.11
C LYS A 304 -8.60 17.11 30.40
N LEU A 305 -8.11 17.32 29.17
CA LEU A 305 -8.45 18.50 28.37
C LEU A 305 -9.96 18.59 28.12
N ASN A 306 -10.60 17.46 27.79
CA ASN A 306 -12.04 17.38 27.57
C ASN A 306 -12.85 17.82 28.82
N ASN A 307 -12.41 17.41 30.01
CA ASN A 307 -13.02 17.84 31.28
C ASN A 307 -12.83 19.35 31.56
N VAL A 308 -11.69 19.92 31.15
CA VAL A 308 -11.43 21.37 31.27
C VAL A 308 -12.33 22.16 30.33
N LEU A 309 -12.48 21.72 29.08
CA LEU A 309 -13.37 22.35 28.10
C LEU A 309 -14.82 22.41 28.58
N ASN A 310 -15.27 21.42 29.37
CA ASN A 310 -16.66 21.31 29.84
C ASN A 310 -17.09 22.45 30.76
N SER A 311 -16.16 22.99 31.55
CA SER A 311 -16.51 23.93 32.62
C SER A 311 -15.84 25.30 32.50
N ARG A 312 -14.91 25.48 31.56
CA ARG A 312 -14.11 26.71 31.48
C ARG A 312 -14.94 27.93 31.09
N MET A 313 -15.86 27.79 30.12
CA MET A 313 -16.68 28.91 29.66
C MET A 313 -17.74 29.30 30.70
N ASP A 314 -18.30 28.33 31.41
CA ASP A 314 -19.26 28.59 32.50
C ASP A 314 -18.59 29.32 33.67
N LYS A 315 -17.38 28.91 34.06
CA LYS A 315 -16.59 29.61 35.09
C LYS A 315 -16.26 31.04 34.68
N LEU A 316 -15.85 31.24 33.42
CA LEU A 316 -15.53 32.57 32.90
C LEU A 316 -16.78 33.47 32.83
N LYS A 317 -17.93 32.91 32.42
CA LYS A 317 -19.21 33.61 32.44
C LYS A 317 -19.58 34.06 33.86
N ASN A 318 -19.47 33.17 34.85
CA ASN A 318 -19.78 33.50 36.24
C ASN A 318 -18.91 34.64 36.78
N LEU A 319 -17.60 34.61 36.54
CA LEU A 319 -16.67 35.66 36.98
C LEU A 319 -16.96 37.02 36.33
N ILE A 320 -17.35 37.04 35.05
CA ILE A 320 -17.71 38.27 34.34
C ILE A 320 -19.05 38.80 34.86
N SER A 321 -20.01 37.91 35.12
CA SER A 321 -21.33 38.26 35.67
C SER A 321 -21.28 38.84 37.08
N GLU A 322 -20.21 38.62 37.85
CA GLU A 322 -19.98 39.30 39.15
C GLU A 322 -19.66 40.79 39.00
N LYS A 323 -19.16 41.22 37.83
CA LYS A 323 -18.69 42.59 37.59
C LYS A 323 -19.57 43.36 36.63
N VAL A 324 -20.28 42.67 35.73
CA VAL A 324 -21.13 43.32 34.73
C VAL A 324 -22.37 42.50 34.42
N SER A 325 -23.50 43.17 34.17
CA SER A 325 -24.76 42.51 33.85
C SER A 325 -24.87 42.25 32.35
N GLU A 326 -25.46 41.11 31.97
CA GLU A 326 -25.73 40.76 30.57
C GLU A 326 -26.66 41.79 29.89
N LYS A 327 -27.49 42.48 30.70
CA LYS A 327 -28.38 43.55 30.23
C LYS A 327 -27.63 44.79 29.74
N ASP A 328 -26.43 45.05 30.28
CA ASP A 328 -25.64 46.24 29.94
C ASP A 328 -25.09 46.19 28.51
N TYR A 329 -25.15 45.02 27.86
CA TYR A 329 -24.59 44.76 26.52
C TYR A 329 -25.64 44.43 25.45
N LEU A 330 -26.94 44.55 25.75
CA LEU A 330 -28.04 44.24 24.81
C LEU A 330 -28.00 45.07 23.52
N HIS A 331 -27.50 46.30 23.57
CA HIS A 331 -27.42 47.23 22.43
C HIS A 331 -26.01 47.38 21.85
N ILE A 332 -25.05 46.60 22.35
CA ILE A 332 -23.66 46.64 21.88
C ILE A 332 -23.51 45.69 20.70
N GLU A 333 -22.77 46.12 19.69
CA GLU A 333 -22.43 45.34 18.50
C GLU A 333 -21.91 43.94 18.88
N GLU A 334 -22.37 42.88 18.22
CA GLU A 334 -22.09 41.49 18.60
C GLU A 334 -20.59 41.18 18.78
N ARG A 335 -19.72 41.82 18.00
CA ARG A 335 -18.26 41.64 18.07
C ARG A 335 -17.66 42.14 19.38
N LYS A 336 -18.30 43.11 20.02
CA LYS A 336 -17.87 43.75 21.26
C LYS A 336 -18.63 43.25 22.49
N ASN A 337 -19.69 42.47 22.31
CA ASN A 337 -20.46 41.90 23.40
C ASN A 337 -19.74 40.65 23.97
N PRO A 338 -19.22 40.71 25.21
CA PRO A 338 -18.45 39.61 25.81
C PRO A 338 -19.29 38.34 26.00
N PHE A 339 -20.59 38.45 26.32
CA PHE A 339 -21.47 37.30 26.52
C PHE A 339 -21.75 36.55 25.21
N ILE A 340 -21.92 37.27 24.10
CA ILE A 340 -22.06 36.66 22.77
C ILE A 340 -20.76 35.97 22.34
N GLN A 341 -19.60 36.55 22.63
CA GLN A 341 -18.30 35.92 22.32
C GLN A 341 -18.05 34.67 23.17
N LEU A 342 -18.39 34.69 24.46
CA LEU A 342 -18.34 33.52 25.33
C LEU A 342 -19.24 32.39 24.81
N GLU A 343 -20.43 32.72 24.34
CA GLU A 343 -21.34 31.73 23.76
C GLU A 343 -20.81 31.15 22.43
N LYS A 344 -20.16 31.98 21.61
CA LYS A 344 -19.46 31.53 20.39
C LYS A 344 -18.29 30.58 20.75
N MET A 345 -17.50 30.92 21.77
CA MET A 345 -16.42 30.06 22.28
C MET A 345 -16.97 28.76 22.87
N ARG A 346 -18.07 28.81 23.62
CA ARG A 346 -18.75 27.62 24.15
C ARG A 346 -19.19 26.66 23.04
N LYS A 347 -19.74 27.18 21.94
CA LYS A 347 -20.07 26.38 20.76
C LYS A 347 -18.84 25.75 20.11
N GLN A 348 -17.70 26.44 20.08
CA GLN A 348 -16.44 25.87 19.60
C GLN A 348 -15.91 24.78 20.53
N ASP A 349 -16.03 24.97 21.84
CA ASP A 349 -15.63 24.00 22.85
C ASP A 349 -16.43 22.71 22.73
N ILE A 350 -17.75 22.80 22.59
CA ILE A 350 -18.62 21.63 22.36
C ILE A 350 -18.18 20.86 21.11
N LYS A 351 -17.82 21.56 20.03
CA LYS A 351 -17.30 20.91 18.81
C LYS A 351 -15.97 20.19 19.07
N LEU A 352 -15.05 20.83 19.79
CA LEU A 352 -13.76 20.23 20.17
C LEU A 352 -13.95 19.01 21.08
N GLN A 353 -14.89 19.09 22.01
CA GLN A 353 -15.21 18.00 22.92
C GLN A 353 -15.82 16.80 22.21
N ASN A 354 -16.74 17.03 21.27
CA ASN A 354 -17.30 15.95 20.45
C ASN A 354 -16.18 15.25 19.67
N TRP A 355 -15.21 16.01 19.13
CA TRP A 355 -14.05 15.45 18.44
C TRP A 355 -13.09 14.69 19.38
N LEU A 356 -12.87 15.19 20.59
CA LEU A 356 -12.04 14.51 21.61
C LEU A 356 -12.71 13.24 22.13
N ASN A 357 -14.02 13.28 22.42
CA ASN A 357 -14.80 12.12 22.85
C ASN A 357 -14.80 11.02 21.79
N PHE A 358 -14.95 11.40 20.52
CA PHE A 358 -14.79 10.49 19.40
C PHE A 358 -13.40 9.83 19.39
N SER A 359 -12.33 10.63 19.51
CA SER A 359 -10.94 10.14 19.52
C SER A 359 -10.62 9.25 20.72
N LEU A 360 -11.23 9.52 21.88
CA LEU A 360 -11.07 8.78 23.13
C LEU A 360 -11.94 7.52 23.22
N GLY A 361 -13.05 7.46 22.47
CA GLY A 361 -13.95 6.31 22.41
C GLY A 361 -13.22 5.03 22.01
N ALA A 362 -12.27 5.13 21.09
CA ALA A 362 -11.39 4.04 20.63
C ALA A 362 -10.43 3.52 21.72
N ALA A 363 -10.17 4.29 22.78
CA ALA A 363 -9.25 3.92 23.86
C ALA A 363 -9.94 3.34 25.11
N ARG A 364 -11.29 3.29 25.15
CA ARG A 364 -12.04 2.82 26.31
C ARG A 364 -11.81 1.32 26.57
N LYS A 365 -11.44 0.99 27.81
CA LYS A 365 -11.08 -0.39 28.25
C LYS A 365 -12.24 -1.37 28.10
N ASP A 366 -13.49 -0.93 28.29
CA ASP A 366 -14.68 -1.78 28.25
C ASP A 366 -15.02 -2.34 26.87
N LYS A 367 -14.63 -1.64 25.80
CA LYS A 367 -14.85 -2.06 24.40
C LYS A 367 -13.89 -3.15 23.93
N ARG A 368 -12.87 -3.50 24.75
CA ARG A 368 -11.86 -4.54 24.47
C ARG A 368 -12.26 -5.94 24.96
N THR A 369 -13.49 -6.11 25.42
CA THR A 369 -14.01 -7.40 25.87
C THR A 369 -15.13 -7.85 24.96
N ARG A 370 -15.18 -9.17 24.70
CA ARG A 370 -16.17 -9.75 23.78
C ARG A 370 -17.53 -9.81 24.47
N LYS A 371 -18.50 -9.03 24.00
CA LYS A 371 -19.85 -8.92 24.57
C LYS A 371 -20.92 -9.18 23.52
N GLN A 372 -22.17 -9.30 23.96
CA GLN A 372 -23.32 -9.33 23.05
C GLN A 372 -23.55 -7.92 22.51
N LEU A 373 -23.37 -7.75 21.20
CA LEU A 373 -23.51 -6.48 20.50
C LEU A 373 -24.84 -6.48 19.74
N PHE A 374 -25.78 -5.63 20.15
CA PHE A 374 -27.07 -5.45 19.48
C PHE A 374 -26.94 -4.39 18.39
N PHE A 375 -27.19 -4.74 17.13
CA PHE A 375 -26.90 -3.88 15.98
C PHE A 375 -27.71 -2.60 15.97
N LYS A 376 -29.02 -2.64 16.26
CA LYS A 376 -29.84 -1.41 16.34
C LYS A 376 -29.28 -0.41 17.33
N LYS A 377 -28.93 -0.88 18.54
CA LYS A 377 -28.34 -0.03 19.57
C LYS A 377 -26.98 0.50 19.13
N TYR A 378 -26.09 -0.38 18.66
CA TYR A 378 -24.76 -0.02 18.22
C TYR A 378 -24.77 1.05 17.12
N PHE A 379 -25.53 0.84 16.04
CA PHE A 379 -25.61 1.81 14.94
C PHE A 379 -26.29 3.13 15.35
N SER A 380 -27.21 3.10 16.30
CA SER A 380 -27.81 4.32 16.84
C SER A 380 -26.82 5.17 17.65
N GLU A 381 -25.96 4.52 18.45
CA GLU A 381 -24.88 5.17 19.19
C GLU A 381 -23.82 5.71 18.21
N LEU A 382 -23.43 4.90 17.21
CA LEU A 382 -22.51 5.30 16.15
C LEU A 382 -23.03 6.51 15.36
N ASN A 383 -24.34 6.55 15.05
CA ASN A 383 -24.96 7.71 14.40
C ASN A 383 -24.90 8.96 15.29
N SER A 384 -25.18 8.83 16.60
CA SER A 384 -25.07 9.95 17.54
C SER A 384 -23.64 10.49 17.62
N ASP A 385 -22.64 9.61 17.63
CA ASP A 385 -21.23 10.00 17.72
C ASP A 385 -20.77 10.76 16.47
N TRP A 386 -21.23 10.36 15.29
CA TRP A 386 -20.85 10.97 14.00
C TRP A 386 -21.77 12.09 13.52
N GLN A 387 -22.94 12.27 14.15
CA GLN A 387 -23.97 13.21 13.71
C GLN A 387 -23.42 14.62 13.46
N THR A 388 -22.69 15.17 14.43
CA THR A 388 -22.12 16.52 14.32
C THR A 388 -21.13 16.63 13.14
N ILE A 389 -20.34 15.58 12.88
CA ILE A 389 -19.34 15.59 11.80
C ILE A 389 -20.03 15.52 10.45
N PHE A 390 -21.02 14.63 10.32
CA PHE A 390 -21.77 14.43 9.09
C PHE A 390 -22.64 15.64 8.74
N GLU A 391 -23.38 16.21 9.70
CA GLU A 391 -24.21 17.40 9.49
C GLU A 391 -23.38 18.61 9.03
N ASN A 392 -22.24 18.88 9.68
CA ASN A 392 -21.35 19.98 9.27
C ASN A 392 -20.76 19.81 7.86
N ARG A 393 -20.78 18.59 7.31
CA ARG A 393 -20.27 18.26 5.97
C ARG A 393 -21.38 17.97 4.96
N GLY A 394 -22.64 18.14 5.35
CA GLY A 394 -23.82 17.88 4.51
C GLY A 394 -23.97 16.41 4.12
N ILE A 395 -23.59 15.49 5.01
CA ILE A 395 -23.68 14.04 4.79
C ILE A 395 -24.90 13.52 5.55
N LYS A 396 -25.80 12.82 4.84
CA LYS A 396 -26.92 12.09 5.42
C LYS A 396 -26.47 10.67 5.77
N PHE A 397 -26.63 10.28 7.03
CA PHE A 397 -26.34 8.91 7.46
C PHE A 397 -27.64 8.14 7.69
N ASN A 398 -27.83 7.06 6.93
CA ASN A 398 -29.06 6.28 6.88
C ASN A 398 -28.85 4.89 7.47
N ILE A 399 -29.55 4.63 8.58
CA ILE A 399 -29.55 3.35 9.31
C ILE A 399 -30.97 2.75 9.42
N SER A 400 -31.86 3.09 8.49
CA SER A 400 -33.27 2.64 8.51
C SER A 400 -33.43 1.13 8.26
N GLN A 401 -32.44 0.48 7.66
CA GLN A 401 -32.49 -0.93 7.23
C GLN A 401 -31.63 -1.83 8.12
N ILE A 402 -31.73 -1.64 9.44
CA ILE A 402 -31.05 -2.47 10.45
C ILE A 402 -32.08 -3.40 11.10
N GLU A 403 -31.99 -4.69 10.78
CA GLU A 403 -32.78 -5.73 11.44
C GLU A 403 -32.38 -5.87 12.92
N ASP A 404 -33.26 -6.48 13.71
CA ASP A 404 -33.00 -6.73 15.13
C ASP A 404 -32.09 -7.96 15.29
N ILE A 405 -30.78 -7.73 15.15
CA ILE A 405 -29.74 -8.76 15.13
C ILE A 405 -28.71 -8.48 16.23
N ASP A 406 -28.19 -9.53 16.83
CA ASP A 406 -27.11 -9.48 17.79
C ASP A 406 -25.98 -10.47 17.46
N ILE A 407 -24.75 -10.08 17.79
CA ILE A 407 -23.55 -10.90 17.60
C ILE A 407 -22.62 -10.82 18.82
N ARG A 408 -21.92 -11.90 19.12
CA ARG A 408 -20.88 -11.91 20.14
C ARG A 408 -19.53 -11.48 19.54
N ALA A 409 -19.19 -10.20 19.69
CA ALA A 409 -17.98 -9.61 19.11
C ALA A 409 -17.32 -8.60 20.04
N PHE A 410 -16.14 -8.11 19.65
CA PHE A 410 -15.52 -6.95 20.28
C PHE A 410 -16.08 -5.69 19.63
N GLU A 411 -16.65 -4.79 20.42
CA GLU A 411 -17.21 -3.53 19.91
C GLU A 411 -16.14 -2.68 19.20
N ILE A 412 -14.90 -2.71 19.69
CA ILE A 412 -13.77 -2.00 19.09
C ILE A 412 -13.45 -2.43 17.65
N ASP A 413 -13.75 -3.69 17.30
CA ASP A 413 -13.53 -4.21 15.95
C ASP A 413 -14.50 -3.53 14.97
N PHE A 414 -15.77 -3.40 15.38
CA PHE A 414 -16.82 -2.73 14.61
C PHE A 414 -16.53 -1.23 14.51
N ASP A 415 -16.14 -0.59 15.62
CA ASP A 415 -15.74 0.82 15.62
C ASP A 415 -14.59 1.06 14.64
N SER A 416 -13.58 0.18 14.64
CA SER A 416 -12.44 0.27 13.73
C SER A 416 -12.85 0.12 12.28
N ILE A 417 -13.76 -0.83 11.96
CA ILE A 417 -14.29 -1.01 10.61
C ILE A 417 -15.00 0.26 10.14
N PHE A 418 -16.02 0.73 10.87
CA PHE A 418 -16.85 1.84 10.40
C PHE A 418 -16.14 3.18 10.42
N ASN A 419 -15.25 3.43 11.39
CA ASN A 419 -14.46 4.66 11.40
C ASN A 419 -13.56 4.76 10.16
N ASN A 420 -12.94 3.65 9.73
CA ASN A 420 -12.14 3.63 8.50
C ASN A 420 -13.01 3.87 7.26
N LEU A 421 -14.19 3.24 7.20
CA LEU A 421 -15.12 3.44 6.08
C LEU A 421 -15.63 4.89 6.02
N PHE A 422 -16.01 5.49 7.15
CA PHE A 422 -16.51 6.87 7.20
C PHE A 422 -15.44 7.89 6.81
N VAL A 423 -14.20 7.74 7.28
CA VAL A 423 -13.09 8.61 6.87
C VAL A 423 -12.84 8.51 5.36
N ASN A 424 -12.83 7.29 4.82
CA ASN A 424 -12.67 7.08 3.38
C ASN A 424 -13.81 7.72 2.57
N SER A 425 -15.05 7.60 3.02
CA SER A 425 -16.21 8.19 2.35
C SER A 425 -16.21 9.72 2.43
N ILE A 426 -15.84 10.29 3.58
CA ILE A 426 -15.66 11.74 3.72
C ILE A 426 -14.60 12.25 2.74
N ASP A 427 -13.46 11.56 2.62
CA ASP A 427 -12.42 11.93 1.67
C ASP A 427 -12.91 11.80 0.22
N ALA A 428 -13.65 10.74 -0.09
CA ALA A 428 -14.25 10.54 -1.41
C ALA A 428 -15.26 11.66 -1.75
N PHE A 429 -16.08 12.10 -0.80
CA PHE A 429 -17.01 13.22 -0.97
C PHE A 429 -16.32 14.56 -1.18
N ASN A 430 -15.16 14.79 -0.55
CA ASN A 430 -14.36 15.99 -0.75
C ASN A 430 -13.73 16.04 -2.16
N LEU A 431 -13.46 14.88 -2.75
CA LEU A 431 -12.94 14.76 -4.12
C LEU A 431 -14.02 14.84 -5.19
N SER A 432 -15.28 14.55 -4.84
CA SER A 432 -16.39 14.59 -5.77
C SER A 432 -16.59 16.01 -6.33
N LYS A 433 -16.36 16.16 -7.64
CA LYS A 433 -16.70 17.39 -8.40
C LYS A 433 -18.18 17.46 -8.79
N VAL A 434 -18.98 16.43 -8.44
CA VAL A 434 -20.40 16.36 -8.76
C VAL A 434 -21.23 16.90 -7.62
N ASN A 435 -22.09 17.89 -7.91
CA ASN A 435 -23.05 18.43 -6.96
C ASN A 435 -24.22 17.44 -6.76
N ARG A 436 -24.15 16.65 -5.70
CA ARG A 436 -25.18 15.70 -5.28
C ARG A 436 -25.29 15.69 -3.76
N GLU A 437 -26.45 15.32 -3.24
CA GLU A 437 -26.58 15.05 -1.81
C GLU A 437 -25.64 13.90 -1.42
N ARG A 438 -24.91 14.06 -0.32
CA ARG A 438 -23.97 13.05 0.16
C ARG A 438 -24.71 12.12 1.11
N GLU A 439 -24.72 10.83 0.83
CA GLU A 439 -25.41 9.82 1.63
C GLU A 439 -24.49 8.63 1.92
N ILE A 440 -24.52 8.18 3.17
CA ILE A 440 -23.96 6.91 3.62
C ILE A 440 -25.13 6.05 4.11
N LEU A 441 -25.21 4.80 3.63
CA LEU A 441 -26.25 3.85 3.98
C LEU A 441 -25.63 2.59 4.57
N ILE A 442 -26.13 2.16 5.72
CA ILE A 442 -25.80 0.85 6.29
C ILE A 442 -27.07 0.00 6.35
N LYS A 443 -26.96 -1.22 5.85
CA LYS A 443 -27.97 -2.27 5.97
C LYS A 443 -27.38 -3.41 6.77
N ALA A 444 -28.15 -3.94 7.70
CA ALA A 444 -27.76 -5.13 8.44
C ALA A 444 -28.94 -6.09 8.49
N TYR A 445 -28.72 -7.31 7.98
CA TYR A 445 -29.75 -8.33 7.86
C TYR A 445 -29.13 -9.71 8.04
N THR A 446 -29.95 -10.71 8.32
CA THR A 446 -29.49 -12.09 8.50
C THR A 446 -30.07 -13.01 7.45
N ASN A 447 -29.31 -14.01 7.02
CA ASN A 447 -29.81 -15.11 6.21
C ASN A 447 -29.63 -16.44 6.96
N ALA A 448 -29.96 -17.57 6.33
CA ALA A 448 -29.91 -18.88 6.99
C ALA A 448 -28.50 -19.30 7.49
N LYS A 449 -27.42 -18.67 7.01
CA LYS A 449 -26.02 -19.07 7.26
C LYS A 449 -25.16 -17.94 7.83
N GLU A 450 -25.48 -16.68 7.53
CA GLU A 450 -24.60 -15.54 7.75
C GLU A 450 -25.39 -14.29 8.21
N ILE A 451 -24.77 -13.49 9.07
CA ILE A 451 -25.17 -12.12 9.38
C ILE A 451 -24.43 -11.21 8.40
N ILE A 452 -25.17 -10.41 7.64
CA ILE A 452 -24.64 -9.57 6.57
C ILE A 452 -24.77 -8.10 6.94
N ILE A 453 -23.68 -7.36 6.75
CA ILE A 453 -23.67 -5.90 6.83
C ILE A 453 -23.23 -5.36 5.48
N ASP A 454 -24.10 -4.59 4.83
CA ASP A 454 -23.80 -3.88 3.60
C ASP A 454 -23.62 -2.39 3.90
N TYR A 455 -22.43 -1.89 3.56
CA TYR A 455 -22.09 -0.48 3.61
C TYR A 455 -22.14 0.11 2.20
N TYR A 456 -22.73 1.30 2.06
CA TYR A 456 -22.70 2.08 0.83
C TYR A 456 -22.40 3.56 1.12
N ASP A 457 -21.64 4.18 0.24
CA ASP A 457 -21.60 5.64 0.08
C ASP A 457 -21.89 6.00 -1.37
N ASN A 458 -22.42 7.20 -1.61
CA ASN A 458 -22.75 7.68 -2.96
C ASN A 458 -21.67 8.62 -3.54
N GLY A 459 -20.41 8.43 -3.13
CA GLY A 459 -19.26 9.22 -3.59
C GLY A 459 -18.90 9.00 -5.07
N PRO A 460 -17.68 9.38 -5.48
CA PRO A 460 -17.17 9.08 -6.82
C PRO A 460 -16.90 7.59 -7.05
N GLY A 461 -16.92 6.77 -5.99
CA GLY A 461 -16.58 5.35 -6.04
C GLY A 461 -15.08 5.11 -6.09
N LEU A 462 -14.70 3.90 -6.51
CA LEU A 462 -13.30 3.55 -6.74
C LEU A 462 -12.76 4.31 -7.96
N SER A 463 -11.51 4.76 -7.87
CA SER A 463 -10.84 5.42 -9.00
C SER A 463 -10.82 4.46 -10.21
N LYS A 464 -11.21 4.98 -11.38
CA LYS A 464 -11.23 4.22 -12.65
C LYS A 464 -9.83 3.78 -13.09
N ASP A 465 -8.80 4.35 -12.49
CA ASP A 465 -7.40 4.05 -12.77
C ASP A 465 -6.92 2.78 -12.03
N ILE A 466 -7.75 2.18 -11.15
CA ILE A 466 -7.42 0.93 -10.44
C ILE A 466 -7.66 -0.27 -11.38
N ASP A 467 -6.60 -1.00 -11.73
CA ASP A 467 -6.69 -2.18 -12.61
C ASP A 467 -7.53 -3.33 -12.02
N LYS A 468 -7.41 -3.60 -10.70
CA LYS A 468 -8.16 -4.65 -9.97
C LYS A 468 -8.68 -4.09 -8.65
N ALA A 469 -9.98 -4.17 -8.43
CA ALA A 469 -10.64 -3.54 -7.28
C ALA A 469 -10.18 -4.12 -5.94
N GLU A 470 -9.76 -5.39 -5.91
CA GLU A 470 -9.30 -6.09 -4.70
C GLU A 470 -7.99 -5.52 -4.14
N LYS A 471 -7.21 -4.78 -4.95
CA LYS A 471 -5.96 -4.14 -4.50
C LYS A 471 -6.17 -3.18 -3.34
N ILE A 472 -7.37 -2.65 -3.15
CA ILE A 472 -7.66 -1.75 -2.03
C ILE A 472 -7.45 -2.40 -0.67
N PHE A 473 -7.46 -3.74 -0.58
CA PHE A 473 -7.20 -4.46 0.65
C PHE A 473 -5.73 -4.79 0.89
N GLU A 474 -4.84 -4.52 -0.07
CA GLU A 474 -3.40 -4.72 0.10
C GLU A 474 -2.84 -3.70 1.11
N ALA A 475 -1.98 -4.17 2.01
CA ALA A 475 -1.34 -3.28 2.98
C ALA A 475 -0.50 -2.23 2.25
N LEU A 476 -0.60 -0.97 2.70
CA LEU A 476 0.11 0.18 2.15
C LEU A 476 -0.34 0.61 0.75
N TYR A 477 -1.39 0.00 0.18
CA TYR A 477 -1.95 0.44 -1.09
C TYR A 477 -2.88 1.65 -0.88
N THR A 478 -2.66 2.72 -1.65
CA THR A 478 -3.48 3.93 -1.61
C THR A 478 -3.54 4.60 -2.98
N THR A 479 -4.66 5.27 -3.28
CA THR A 479 -4.80 6.17 -4.43
C THR A 479 -4.75 7.64 -4.03
N LYS A 480 -4.59 7.95 -2.74
CA LYS A 480 -4.44 9.33 -2.25
C LYS A 480 -3.06 9.84 -2.64
N ARG A 481 -3.04 10.91 -3.44
CA ARG A 481 -1.82 11.53 -3.95
C ARG A 481 -1.71 13.01 -3.57
N ASN A 482 -0.52 13.45 -3.18
CA ASN A 482 -0.18 14.84 -3.02
C ASN A 482 -0.28 15.53 -4.38
N ILE A 483 -0.99 16.66 -4.44
CA ILE A 483 -1.27 17.38 -5.69
C ILE A 483 0.03 17.93 -6.30
N TYR A 484 0.99 18.33 -5.49
CA TYR A 484 2.23 18.97 -5.91
C TYR A 484 3.33 17.97 -6.29
N THR A 485 3.51 16.92 -5.50
CA THR A 485 4.61 15.97 -5.67
C THR A 485 4.19 14.66 -6.35
N GLY A 486 2.88 14.36 -6.38
CA GLY A 486 2.38 13.08 -6.85
C GLY A 486 2.71 11.92 -5.91
N GLU A 487 3.19 12.19 -4.69
CA GLU A 487 3.51 11.17 -3.70
C GLU A 487 2.27 10.64 -3.00
N GLU A 488 2.36 9.42 -2.49
CA GLU A 488 1.29 8.80 -1.74
C GLU A 488 1.15 9.46 -0.36
N GLU A 489 -0.03 10.02 -0.05
CA GLU A 489 -0.31 10.65 1.26
C GLU A 489 -1.18 9.79 2.17
N GLY A 490 -1.75 8.71 1.64
CA GLY A 490 -2.52 7.76 2.44
C GLY A 490 -1.61 6.70 3.04
N THR A 491 -1.89 6.28 4.27
CA THR A 491 -1.18 5.15 4.89
C THR A 491 -1.43 3.83 4.15
N GLY A 492 -2.54 3.73 3.42
CA GLY A 492 -2.96 2.49 2.75
C GLY A 492 -3.28 1.33 3.71
N LEU A 493 -3.50 1.63 4.99
CA LEU A 493 -3.74 0.61 6.03
C LEU A 493 -5.22 0.45 6.39
N GLY A 494 -6.08 1.43 6.07
CA GLY A 494 -7.47 1.44 6.56
C GLY A 494 -8.31 0.28 6.01
N MET A 495 -8.29 0.07 4.70
CA MET A 495 -9.04 -1.03 4.07
C MET A 495 -8.42 -2.40 4.36
N TRP A 496 -7.09 -2.49 4.45
CA TRP A 496 -6.41 -3.69 4.94
C TRP A 496 -6.85 -4.05 6.37
N LEU A 497 -6.97 -3.05 7.27
CA LEU A 497 -7.45 -3.25 8.63
C LEU A 497 -8.90 -3.74 8.66
N VAL A 498 -9.79 -3.19 7.83
CA VAL A 498 -11.17 -3.66 7.67
C VAL A 498 -11.18 -5.15 7.29
N GLN A 499 -10.38 -5.56 6.32
CA GLN A 499 -10.31 -6.96 5.90
C GLN A 499 -9.66 -7.87 6.96
N SER A 500 -8.62 -7.40 7.65
CA SER A 500 -7.96 -8.16 8.72
C SER A 500 -8.92 -8.41 9.89
N ILE A 501 -9.61 -7.37 10.37
CA ILE A 501 -10.57 -7.49 11.47
C ILE A 501 -11.74 -8.40 11.08
N ALA A 502 -12.25 -8.27 9.85
CA ALA A 502 -13.28 -9.16 9.34
C ALA A 502 -12.80 -10.62 9.36
N ARG A 503 -11.61 -10.89 8.83
CA ARG A 503 -11.01 -12.23 8.82
C ARG A 503 -10.78 -12.78 10.22
N ASP A 504 -10.31 -11.97 11.17
CA ASP A 504 -10.10 -12.37 12.57
C ASP A 504 -11.41 -12.72 13.29
N ASN A 505 -12.54 -12.20 12.79
CA ASN A 505 -13.89 -12.53 13.21
C ASN A 505 -14.56 -13.61 12.32
N ASP A 506 -13.78 -14.35 11.52
CA ASP A 506 -14.19 -15.37 10.55
C ASP A 506 -15.18 -14.86 9.48
N ALA A 507 -15.22 -13.54 9.26
CA ALA A 507 -16.09 -12.90 8.29
C ALA A 507 -15.42 -12.75 6.92
N LYS A 508 -16.24 -12.73 5.87
CA LYS A 508 -15.80 -12.47 4.48
C LYS A 508 -16.11 -11.04 4.09
N THR A 509 -15.21 -10.43 3.31
CA THR A 509 -15.39 -9.11 2.73
C THR A 509 -15.57 -9.22 1.22
N ASN A 510 -16.61 -8.58 0.69
CA ASN A 510 -16.93 -8.59 -0.74
C ASN A 510 -17.22 -7.16 -1.20
N LEU A 511 -16.59 -6.73 -2.30
CA LEU A 511 -16.89 -5.44 -2.89
C LEU A 511 -18.27 -5.49 -3.57
N LEU A 512 -19.06 -4.45 -3.32
CA LEU A 512 -20.31 -4.19 -4.01
C LEU A 512 -20.05 -3.09 -5.04
N PHE A 513 -20.58 -3.25 -6.24
CA PHE A 513 -20.41 -2.31 -7.34
C PHE A 513 -21.74 -1.59 -7.61
N PRO A 514 -22.15 -0.63 -6.75
CA PRO A 514 -23.34 0.16 -7.01
C PRO A 514 -23.16 1.05 -8.25
N ASP A 515 -24.26 1.47 -8.89
CA ASP A 515 -24.24 2.40 -10.03
C ASP A 515 -23.54 3.72 -9.69
N VAL A 516 -23.63 4.11 -8.42
CA VAL A 516 -23.06 5.34 -7.88
C VAL A 516 -22.36 5.05 -6.55
N GLY A 517 -21.08 5.40 -6.48
CA GLY A 517 -20.29 5.39 -5.27
C GLY A 517 -19.58 4.08 -4.99
N PHE A 518 -19.42 3.74 -3.73
CA PHE A 518 -18.71 2.54 -3.28
C PHE A 518 -19.59 1.71 -2.36
N GLY A 519 -19.43 0.39 -2.41
CA GLY A 519 -20.09 -0.50 -1.47
C GLY A 519 -19.22 -1.66 -1.03
N LEU A 520 -19.44 -2.10 0.20
CA LEU A 520 -18.73 -3.20 0.83
C LEU A 520 -19.70 -4.06 1.61
N ARG A 521 -19.64 -5.37 1.39
CA ARG A 521 -20.34 -6.39 2.18
C ARG A 521 -19.37 -7.04 3.15
N ILE A 522 -19.79 -7.15 4.41
CA ILE A 522 -19.12 -7.93 5.45
C ILE A 522 -20.10 -9.01 5.92
N ALA A 523 -19.75 -10.28 5.71
CA ALA A 523 -20.59 -11.43 6.03
C ALA A 523 -19.97 -12.27 7.14
N PHE A 524 -20.61 -12.30 8.31
CA PHE A 524 -20.20 -13.05 9.49
C PHE A 524 -20.93 -14.41 9.54
N PRO A 525 -20.24 -15.55 9.72
CA PRO A 525 -20.91 -16.84 9.84
C PRO A 525 -21.71 -16.95 11.14
N ILE A 526 -22.94 -17.47 11.06
CA ILE A 526 -23.76 -17.75 12.25
C ILE A 526 -23.21 -19.02 12.92
N LYS A 527 -22.46 -18.85 14.01
CA LYS A 527 -21.84 -19.97 14.74
C LYS A 527 -22.79 -20.72 15.68
N TYR A 528 -23.90 -20.10 16.08
CA TYR A 528 -24.92 -20.71 16.94
C TYR A 528 -26.31 -20.24 16.53
N LYS A 529 -27.16 -21.16 16.04
CA LYS A 529 -28.61 -20.94 16.01
C LYS A 529 -29.11 -21.04 17.45
N LYS A 530 -29.85 -20.03 17.94
CA LYS A 530 -30.82 -20.30 18.99
C LYS A 530 -31.77 -21.35 18.42
N SER A 531 -31.82 -22.51 19.05
CA SER A 531 -32.91 -23.45 18.86
C SER A 531 -34.18 -22.73 19.34
N ASP A 532 -35.06 -22.36 18.42
CA ASP A 532 -36.41 -21.94 18.74
C ASP A 532 -37.10 -23.13 19.43
N ASN A 533 -37.14 -23.11 20.76
CA ASN A 533 -38.00 -24.02 21.51
C ASN A 533 -39.41 -23.44 21.44
N VAL A 534 -40.26 -24.19 20.73
CA VAL A 534 -41.72 -24.10 20.69
C VAL A 534 -42.30 -24.20 22.10
#